data_AF-A0A7V7USI7-F1
#
_entry.id   AF-A0A7V7USI7-F1
#
_cell.length_a   1.000
_cell.length_b   1.000
_cell.length_c   1.000
_cell.angle_alpha   90.00
_cell.angle_beta   90.00
_cell.angle_gamma   90.00
#
_symmetry.space_group_name_H-M   'P 1'
#
loop_
_entity.id
_entity.type
_entity.pdbx_description
1 polymer ?
#
loop_
_entity_poly.entity_id
_entity_poly.type
_entity_poly.pdbx_seq_one_letter_code
_entity_poly.pdbx_strand_id
1 'polypeptide(L)'
;MSLKRFLAGTRFYRLITYSAEVDDDIAHRRLHKLKLKMAERHDLPDVRIIGSRRFWRVPVGCVYAMALSAVLNLAALRPAFSVLWILSGAIWLVLLILVMLMVEKGRHRGLQLFLFSAFFHAALSLATLIAGLILWPFSGVFWLCWSAGALLVWAAWRMMNSEEMFRLGRWCLANKMRRAHTKALQRPSEKRALKRAKHRNEPDR
;
A
#
# COMPACT_ATOMS: atom_id res chain seq x y z
N MET A 1 18.59 15.70 -1.88
CA MET A 1 17.22 15.13 -1.69
C MET A 1 17.30 13.65 -2.03
N SER A 2 16.76 12.71 -1.21
CA SER A 2 16.90 11.28 -1.54
C SER A 2 15.96 10.86 -2.69
N LEU A 3 16.42 9.95 -3.56
CA LEU A 3 15.65 9.43 -4.70
C LEU A 3 14.27 8.88 -4.26
N LYS A 4 14.24 8.16 -3.13
CA LYS A 4 12.99 7.64 -2.56
C LYS A 4 12.00 8.74 -2.17
N ARG A 5 12.47 9.88 -1.64
CA ARG A 5 11.61 11.02 -1.27
C ARG A 5 11.07 11.74 -2.49
N PHE A 6 11.87 11.82 -3.56
CA PHE A 6 11.42 12.38 -4.83
C PHE A 6 10.32 11.50 -5.46
N LEU A 7 10.58 10.19 -5.58
CA LEU A 7 9.65 9.22 -6.18
C LEU A 7 8.35 9.05 -5.40
N ALA A 8 8.43 9.00 -4.06
CA ALA A 8 7.24 8.85 -3.23
C ALA A 8 6.41 10.13 -3.17
N GLY A 9 7.02 11.30 -3.38
CA GLY A 9 6.42 12.57 -2.99
C GLY A 9 6.42 12.79 -1.47
N THR A 10 6.14 14.02 -1.04
CA THR A 10 6.35 14.43 0.35
C THR A 10 5.43 13.72 1.35
N ARG A 11 4.15 13.54 0.99
CA ARG A 11 3.14 12.94 1.89
C ARG A 11 3.31 11.44 2.01
N PHE A 12 3.47 10.72 0.89
CA PHE A 12 3.64 9.27 0.93
C PHE A 12 4.99 8.87 1.56
N TYR A 13 6.05 9.66 1.32
CA TYR A 13 7.34 9.47 2.00
C TYR A 13 7.20 9.60 3.52
N ARG A 14 6.52 10.65 4.01
CA ARG A 14 6.24 10.81 5.45
C ARG A 14 5.49 9.60 6.02
N LEU A 15 4.55 9.04 5.28
CA LEU A 15 3.80 7.85 5.69
C LEU A 15 4.71 6.61 5.81
N ILE A 16 5.61 6.41 4.84
CA ILE A 16 6.60 5.32 4.88
C ILE A 16 7.52 5.48 6.10
N THR A 17 8.07 6.66 6.33
CA THR A 17 8.96 6.91 7.48
C THR A 17 8.23 6.68 8.80
N TYR A 18 7.02 7.23 8.95
CA TYR A 18 6.21 7.03 10.15
C TYR A 18 5.87 5.56 10.39
N SER A 19 5.58 4.80 9.33
CA SER A 19 5.35 3.36 9.46
C SER A 19 6.58 2.57 9.92
N ALA A 20 7.79 3.00 9.54
CA ALA A 20 9.03 2.39 10.01
C ALA A 20 9.24 2.64 11.51
N GLU A 21 8.99 3.86 11.97
CA GLU A 21 9.07 4.19 13.41
C GLU A 21 8.06 3.40 14.25
N VAL A 22 6.85 3.20 13.73
CA VAL A 22 5.84 2.36 14.40
C VAL A 22 6.28 0.91 14.48
N ASP A 23 6.90 0.38 13.43
CA ASP A 23 7.41 -1.00 13.41
C ASP A 23 8.57 -1.17 14.40
N ASP A 24 9.44 -0.17 14.50
CA ASP A 24 10.54 -0.14 15.48
C ASP A 24 10.02 -0.12 16.93
N ASP A 25 9.02 0.72 17.23
CA ASP A 25 8.42 0.79 18.56
C ASP A 25 7.68 -0.50 18.95
N ILE A 26 7.05 -1.18 17.98
CA ILE A 26 6.42 -2.50 18.19
C ILE A 26 7.49 -3.57 18.44
N ALA A 27 8.58 -3.60 17.65
CA ALA A 27 9.67 -4.56 17.81
C ALA A 27 10.35 -4.42 19.18
N HIS A 28 10.63 -3.18 19.61
CA HIS A 28 11.26 -2.87 20.89
C HIS A 28 10.27 -2.79 22.07
N ARG A 29 8.98 -3.13 21.86
CA ARG A 29 7.93 -3.15 22.89
C ARG A 29 7.77 -1.84 23.66
N ARG A 30 7.96 -0.69 23.01
CA ARG A 30 7.85 0.63 23.64
C ARG A 30 6.38 1.04 23.77
N LEU A 31 5.64 0.36 24.64
CA LEU A 31 4.18 0.53 24.81
C LEU A 31 3.77 1.96 25.16
N HIS A 32 4.56 2.68 25.95
CA HIS A 32 4.33 4.09 26.27
C HIS A 32 4.38 4.98 25.02
N LYS A 33 5.38 4.78 24.14
CA LYS A 33 5.49 5.51 22.87
C LYS A 33 4.32 5.20 21.94
N LEU A 34 3.90 3.93 21.89
CA LEU A 34 2.70 3.54 21.15
C LEU A 34 1.46 4.24 21.71
N LYS A 35 1.28 4.30 23.04
CA LYS A 35 0.15 5.00 23.67
C LYS A 35 0.14 6.50 23.34
N LEU A 36 1.28 7.17 23.39
CA LEU A 36 1.41 8.59 22.99
C LEU A 36 1.06 8.82 21.52
N LYS A 37 1.65 8.03 20.60
CA LYS A 37 1.32 8.08 19.16
C LYS A 37 -0.15 7.76 18.88
N MET A 38 -0.80 6.99 19.75
CA MET A 38 -2.23 6.72 19.69
C MET A 38 -3.08 7.84 20.31
N ALA A 39 -2.53 8.69 21.18
CA ALA A 39 -3.24 9.84 21.74
C ALA A 39 -3.23 11.04 20.77
N GLU A 40 -2.18 11.19 19.95
CA GLU A 40 -2.07 12.20 18.88
C GLU A 40 -3.06 12.01 17.70
N ARG A 41 -4.14 11.25 17.91
CA ARG A 41 -5.10 10.80 16.88
C ARG A 41 -6.23 11.79 16.60
N HIS A 42 -6.01 13.09 16.79
CA HIS A 42 -7.05 14.08 16.56
C HIS A 42 -7.56 14.14 15.10
N ASP A 43 -6.79 13.62 14.13
CA ASP A 43 -7.12 13.69 12.69
C ASP A 43 -7.66 12.38 12.07
N LEU A 44 -8.00 11.36 12.86
CA LEU A 44 -8.45 10.08 12.29
C LEU A 44 -9.93 10.12 11.87
N PRO A 45 -10.28 9.50 10.72
CA PRO A 45 -11.67 9.38 10.29
C PRO A 45 -12.49 8.58 11.31
N ASP A 46 -13.70 9.07 11.59
CA ASP A 46 -14.65 8.42 12.50
C ASP A 46 -14.96 6.98 12.06
N VAL A 47 -15.28 6.11 13.02
CA VAL A 47 -15.46 4.67 12.84
C VAL A 47 -16.48 4.37 11.74
N ARG A 48 -17.49 5.24 11.60
CA ARG A 48 -18.58 5.14 10.63
C ARG A 48 -18.12 5.35 9.17
N ILE A 49 -17.04 6.08 8.93
CA ILE A 49 -16.53 6.38 7.57
C ILE A 49 -15.76 5.18 6.99
N ILE A 50 -15.15 4.36 7.84
CA ILE A 50 -14.19 3.31 7.49
C ILE A 50 -14.83 2.13 6.76
N GLY A 51 -16.09 1.80 7.07
CA GLY A 51 -16.86 0.77 6.38
C GLY A 51 -17.47 1.24 5.06
N SER A 52 -17.37 2.53 4.74
CA SER A 52 -17.98 3.08 3.54
C SER A 52 -17.11 2.80 2.32
N ARG A 53 -17.78 2.48 1.19
CA ARG A 53 -17.14 2.41 -0.14
C ARG A 53 -16.32 3.66 -0.49
N ARG A 54 -16.63 4.81 0.13
CA ARG A 54 -15.91 6.08 -0.11
C ARG A 54 -14.50 6.08 0.48
N PHE A 55 -14.27 5.46 1.62
CA PHE A 55 -12.96 5.51 2.30
C PHE A 55 -11.88 4.73 1.54
N TRP A 56 -12.24 3.57 0.98
CA TRP A 56 -11.34 2.75 0.18
C TRP A 56 -11.21 3.20 -1.29
N ARG A 57 -11.92 4.26 -1.69
CA ARG A 57 -11.98 4.71 -3.09
C ARG A 57 -10.60 5.09 -3.64
N VAL A 58 -9.72 5.66 -2.83
CA VAL A 58 -8.39 6.10 -3.27
C VAL A 58 -7.46 4.94 -3.58
N PRO A 59 -7.18 4.00 -2.66
CA PRO A 59 -6.32 2.86 -2.98
C PRO A 59 -6.93 1.98 -4.08
N VAL A 60 -8.25 1.78 -4.09
CA VAL A 60 -8.94 1.07 -5.18
C VAL A 60 -8.79 1.82 -6.51
N GLY A 61 -8.95 3.15 -6.50
CA GLY A 61 -8.75 4.01 -7.65
C GLY A 61 -7.33 3.93 -8.21
N CYS A 62 -6.31 3.89 -7.34
CA CYS A 62 -4.93 3.66 -7.76
C CYS A 62 -4.76 2.31 -8.46
N VAL A 63 -5.32 1.24 -7.91
CA VAL A 63 -5.25 -0.11 -8.51
C VAL A 63 -5.90 -0.13 -9.89
N TYR A 64 -7.10 0.45 -10.02
CA TYR A 64 -7.78 0.54 -11.32
C TYR A 64 -7.02 1.40 -12.32
N ALA A 65 -6.49 2.54 -11.90
CA ALA A 65 -5.70 3.41 -12.77
C ALA A 65 -4.44 2.69 -13.29
N MET A 66 -3.72 1.98 -12.42
CA MET A 66 -2.55 1.18 -12.80
C MET A 66 -2.92 0.01 -13.73
N ALA A 67 -4.01 -0.70 -13.45
CA ALA A 67 -4.47 -1.80 -14.29
C ALA A 67 -4.90 -1.32 -15.68
N LEU A 68 -5.70 -0.25 -15.75
CA LEU A 68 -6.15 0.32 -17.02
C LEU A 68 -4.99 0.95 -17.80
N SER A 69 -4.03 1.57 -17.11
CA SER A 69 -2.79 2.04 -17.75
C SER A 69 -2.00 0.90 -18.37
N ALA A 70 -1.90 -0.26 -17.69
CA ALA A 70 -1.27 -1.45 -18.25
C ALA A 70 -1.94 -1.89 -19.56
N VAL A 71 -3.29 -1.94 -19.57
CA VAL A 71 -4.09 -2.29 -20.75
C VAL A 71 -3.85 -1.30 -21.89
N LEU A 72 -3.76 0.00 -21.61
CA LEU A 72 -3.51 1.03 -22.61
C LEU A 72 -2.08 0.97 -23.17
N ASN A 73 -1.08 0.69 -22.33
CA ASN A 73 0.29 0.48 -22.78
C ASN A 73 0.39 -0.74 -23.71
N LEU A 74 -0.34 -1.81 -23.40
CA LEU A 74 -0.46 -2.97 -24.29
C LEU A 74 -1.14 -2.60 -25.60
N ALA A 75 -2.29 -1.94 -25.54
CA ALA A 75 -3.02 -1.51 -26.74
C ALA A 75 -2.18 -0.59 -27.64
N ALA A 76 -1.35 0.28 -27.05
CA ALA A 76 -0.47 1.19 -27.76
C ALA A 76 0.54 0.43 -28.65
N LEU A 77 1.09 -0.70 -28.16
CA LEU A 77 2.09 -1.48 -28.90
C LEU A 77 1.47 -2.46 -29.91
N ARG A 78 0.13 -2.55 -29.98
CA ARG A 78 -0.61 -3.50 -30.83
C ARG A 78 0.03 -4.91 -30.85
N PRO A 79 0.34 -5.52 -29.69
CA PRO A 79 0.95 -6.84 -29.68
C PRO A 79 -0.03 -7.85 -30.30
N ALA A 80 0.51 -8.88 -30.94
CA ALA A 80 -0.28 -10.08 -31.21
C ALA A 80 -0.87 -10.56 -29.88
N PHE A 81 -2.20 -10.54 -29.77
CA PHE A 81 -2.90 -10.99 -28.57
C PHE A 81 -2.50 -12.43 -28.28
N SER A 82 -1.80 -12.63 -27.16
CA SER A 82 -1.26 -13.90 -26.72
C SER A 82 -1.79 -14.18 -25.32
N VAL A 83 -2.02 -15.46 -25.02
CA VAL A 83 -2.42 -15.94 -23.69
C VAL A 83 -1.46 -15.45 -22.60
N LEU A 84 -0.18 -15.25 -22.95
CA LEU A 84 0.84 -14.69 -22.04
C LEU A 84 0.50 -13.28 -21.54
N TRP A 85 -0.14 -12.44 -22.36
CA TRP A 85 -0.53 -11.08 -21.97
C TRP A 85 -1.69 -11.10 -20.98
N ILE A 86 -2.67 -11.99 -21.20
CA ILE A 86 -3.80 -12.19 -20.30
C ILE A 86 -3.30 -12.70 -18.95
N LEU A 87 -2.43 -13.71 -18.94
CA LEU A 87 -1.84 -14.25 -17.72
C LEU A 87 -1.01 -13.19 -16.98
N SER A 88 -0.18 -12.43 -17.69
CA SER A 88 0.63 -11.36 -17.09
C SER A 88 -0.24 -10.27 -16.47
N GLY A 89 -1.33 -9.87 -17.14
CA GLY A 89 -2.31 -8.92 -16.61
C GLY A 89 -3.02 -9.43 -15.36
N ALA A 90 -3.42 -10.71 -15.36
CA ALA A 90 -4.05 -11.34 -14.19
C ALA A 90 -3.09 -11.43 -13.00
N ILE A 91 -1.84 -11.87 -13.22
CA ILE A 91 -0.78 -11.91 -12.21
C ILE A 91 -0.54 -10.51 -11.65
N TRP A 92 -0.46 -9.51 -12.52
CA TRP A 92 -0.26 -8.12 -12.11
C TRP A 92 -1.41 -7.59 -11.23
N LEU A 93 -2.66 -7.88 -11.60
CA LEU A 93 -3.83 -7.51 -10.81
C LEU A 93 -3.80 -8.16 -9.42
N VAL A 94 -3.50 -9.46 -9.35
CA VAL A 94 -3.37 -10.19 -8.07
C VAL A 94 -2.27 -9.57 -7.21
N LEU A 95 -1.12 -9.22 -7.79
CA LEU A 95 -0.04 -8.54 -7.08
C LEU A 95 -0.50 -7.20 -6.50
N LEU A 96 -1.18 -6.36 -7.29
CA LEU A 96 -1.71 -5.08 -6.81
C LEU A 96 -2.70 -5.26 -5.65
N ILE A 97 -3.58 -6.27 -5.71
CA ILE A 97 -4.52 -6.61 -4.63
C ILE A 97 -3.75 -7.02 -3.36
N LEU A 98 -2.76 -7.91 -3.48
CA LEU A 98 -1.94 -8.35 -2.35
C LEU A 98 -1.21 -7.18 -1.68
N VAL A 99 -0.65 -6.27 -2.47
CA VAL A 99 -0.01 -5.05 -1.99
C VAL A 99 -1.02 -4.17 -1.24
N MET A 100 -2.21 -3.96 -1.80
CA MET A 100 -3.28 -3.20 -1.16
C MET A 100 -3.70 -3.81 0.19
N LEU A 101 -3.86 -5.14 0.27
CA LEU A 101 -4.15 -5.86 1.51
C LEU A 101 -3.04 -5.71 2.56
N MET A 102 -1.77 -5.62 2.13
CA MET A 102 -0.67 -5.32 3.04
C MET A 102 -0.71 -3.89 3.58
N VAL A 103 -1.07 -2.92 2.74
CA VAL A 103 -1.26 -1.52 3.11
C VAL A 103 -2.42 -1.38 4.12
N GLU A 104 -3.54 -2.05 3.87
CA GLU A 104 -4.69 -2.12 4.79
C GLU A 104 -4.27 -2.67 6.17
N LYS A 105 -3.41 -3.69 6.19
CA LYS A 105 -2.85 -4.24 7.43
C LYS A 105 -1.80 -3.33 8.09
N GLY A 106 -1.52 -2.15 7.54
CA GLY A 106 -0.52 -1.21 8.04
C GLY A 106 0.90 -1.78 7.99
N ARG A 107 1.19 -2.69 7.04
CA ARG A 107 2.53 -3.28 6.91
C ARG A 107 3.45 -2.28 6.21
N HIS A 108 4.59 -1.97 6.83
CA HIS A 108 5.62 -1.12 6.22
C HIS A 108 6.04 -1.63 4.82
N ARG A 109 6.27 -2.95 4.70
CA ARG A 109 6.55 -3.60 3.41
C ARG A 109 5.43 -3.39 2.38
N GLY A 110 4.17 -3.31 2.81
CA GLY A 110 3.05 -3.02 1.90
C GLY A 110 3.14 -1.63 1.29
N LEU A 111 3.46 -0.61 2.10
CA LEU A 111 3.67 0.76 1.61
C LEU A 111 4.88 0.87 0.68
N GLN A 112 5.95 0.15 0.98
CA GLN A 112 7.13 0.08 0.10
C GLN A 112 6.80 -0.60 -1.23
N LEU A 113 6.14 -1.76 -1.20
CA LEU A 113 5.74 -2.48 -2.40
C LEU A 113 4.79 -1.64 -3.26
N PHE A 114 3.89 -0.88 -2.64
CA PHE A 114 3.00 0.04 -3.36
C PHE A 114 3.78 1.13 -4.12
N LEU A 115 4.80 1.71 -3.48
CA LEU A 115 5.71 2.64 -4.15
C LEU A 115 6.46 1.98 -5.31
N PHE A 116 6.98 0.78 -5.10
CA PHE A 116 7.69 0.03 -6.14
C PHE A 116 6.77 -0.33 -7.31
N SER A 117 5.52 -0.72 -7.05
CA SER A 117 4.52 -0.98 -8.09
C SER A 117 4.22 0.26 -8.92
N ALA A 118 4.07 1.42 -8.27
CA ALA A 118 3.88 2.69 -8.97
C ALA A 118 5.09 3.07 -9.83
N PHE A 119 6.31 2.89 -9.30
CA PHE A 119 7.55 3.15 -10.03
C PHE A 119 7.72 2.22 -11.23
N PHE A 120 7.48 0.91 -11.03
CA PHE A 120 7.53 -0.08 -12.09
C PHE A 120 6.55 0.26 -13.21
N HIS A 121 5.34 0.73 -12.87
CA HIS A 121 4.36 1.20 -13.86
C HIS A 121 4.85 2.40 -14.67
N ALA A 122 5.45 3.39 -14.01
CA ALA A 122 6.02 4.55 -14.69
C ALA A 122 7.15 4.13 -15.65
N ALA A 123 8.01 3.20 -15.21
CA ALA A 123 9.07 2.64 -16.05
C ALA A 123 8.52 1.86 -17.25
N LEU A 124 7.46 1.06 -17.05
CA LEU A 124 6.79 0.33 -18.12
C LEU A 124 6.16 1.28 -19.16
N SER A 125 5.50 2.35 -18.69
CA SER A 125 4.93 3.37 -19.57
C SER A 125 6.01 4.12 -20.36
N LEU A 126 7.17 4.39 -19.75
CA LEU A 126 8.33 4.96 -20.46
C LEU A 126 8.92 3.99 -21.49
N ALA A 127 9.07 2.72 -21.15
CA ALA A 127 9.53 1.70 -22.10
C ALA A 127 8.57 1.57 -23.29
N THR A 128 7.26 1.66 -23.03
CA THR A 128 6.20 1.68 -24.05
C THR A 128 6.35 2.90 -24.97
N LEU A 129 6.66 4.08 -24.41
CA LEU A 129 6.95 5.28 -25.19
C LEU A 129 8.12 5.04 -26.15
N ILE A 130 9.25 4.57 -25.62
CA ILE A 130 10.48 4.35 -26.40
C ILE A 130 10.22 3.35 -27.53
N ALA A 131 9.56 2.22 -27.23
CA ALA A 131 9.24 1.20 -28.22
C ALA A 131 8.30 1.74 -29.31
N GLY A 132 7.27 2.51 -28.94
CA GLY A 132 6.34 3.06 -29.92
C GLY A 132 6.92 4.21 -30.74
N LEU A 133 7.86 5.00 -30.19
CA LEU A 133 8.62 5.97 -30.98
C LEU A 133 9.45 5.30 -32.08
N ILE A 134 9.99 4.10 -31.82
CA ILE A 134 10.78 3.33 -32.79
C ILE A 134 9.85 2.66 -33.83
N LEU A 135 8.76 2.03 -33.38
CA LEU A 135 7.94 1.16 -34.22
C LEU A 135 6.77 1.87 -34.91
N TRP A 136 6.21 2.90 -34.29
CA TRP A 136 4.94 3.53 -34.71
C TRP A 136 4.90 5.06 -34.50
N PRO A 137 5.93 5.84 -34.91
CA PRO A 137 6.09 7.24 -34.51
C PRO A 137 4.94 8.16 -34.96
N PHE A 138 4.28 7.86 -36.07
CA PHE A 138 3.20 8.67 -36.64
C PHE A 138 1.79 8.13 -36.36
N SER A 139 1.67 7.05 -35.58
CA SER A 139 0.38 6.42 -35.29
C SER A 139 -0.41 7.23 -34.25
N GLY A 140 -1.47 7.91 -34.68
CA GLY A 140 -2.36 8.63 -33.76
C GLY A 140 -2.97 7.74 -32.67
N VAL A 141 -3.26 6.48 -33.00
CA VAL A 141 -3.76 5.49 -32.02
C VAL A 141 -2.72 5.18 -30.94
N PHE A 142 -1.44 5.06 -31.32
CA PHE A 142 -0.35 4.88 -30.35
C PHE A 142 -0.30 6.07 -29.38
N TRP A 143 -0.26 7.29 -29.91
CA TRP A 143 -0.19 8.51 -29.09
C TRP A 143 -1.40 8.67 -28.18
N LEU A 144 -2.61 8.35 -28.64
CA LEU A 144 -3.83 8.39 -27.82
C LEU A 144 -3.78 7.35 -26.69
N CYS A 145 -3.48 6.09 -27.00
CA CYS A 145 -3.40 5.03 -26.01
C CYS A 145 -2.30 5.29 -24.99
N TRP A 146 -1.10 5.66 -25.44
CA TRP A 146 0.02 5.96 -24.55
C TRP A 146 -0.26 7.17 -23.68
N SER A 147 -0.75 8.29 -24.24
CA SER A 147 -1.04 9.49 -23.46
C SER A 147 -2.13 9.25 -22.41
N ALA A 148 -3.18 8.51 -22.76
CA ALA A 148 -4.19 8.09 -21.79
C ALA A 148 -3.60 7.18 -20.68
N GLY A 149 -2.72 6.25 -21.05
CA GLY A 149 -2.00 5.40 -20.09
C GLY A 149 -1.10 6.20 -19.15
N ALA A 150 -0.35 7.17 -19.68
CA ALA A 150 0.51 8.07 -18.91
C ALA A 150 -0.29 8.97 -17.96
N LEU A 151 -1.44 9.49 -18.41
CA LEU A 151 -2.38 10.25 -17.57
C LEU A 151 -2.89 9.42 -16.39
N LEU A 152 -3.15 8.13 -16.58
CA LEU A 152 -3.55 7.24 -15.49
C LEU A 152 -2.42 6.96 -14.50
N VAL A 153 -1.17 6.81 -14.97
CA VAL A 153 0.01 6.71 -14.08
C VAL A 153 0.15 7.98 -13.24
N TRP A 154 0.01 9.15 -13.88
CA TRP A 154 0.04 10.43 -13.20
C TRP A 154 -1.10 10.59 -12.18
N ALA A 155 -2.33 10.18 -12.54
CA ALA A 155 -3.48 10.19 -11.64
C ALA A 155 -3.25 9.26 -10.44
N ALA A 156 -2.71 8.06 -10.65
CA ALA A 156 -2.36 7.13 -9.59
C ALA A 156 -1.29 7.72 -8.64
N TRP A 157 -0.28 8.42 -9.18
CA TRP A 157 0.68 9.16 -8.37
C TRP A 157 -0.03 10.22 -7.52
N ARG A 158 -0.87 11.06 -8.13
CA ARG A 158 -1.61 12.13 -7.43
C ARG A 158 -2.50 11.56 -6.32
N MET A 159 -3.17 10.45 -6.56
CA MET A 159 -3.97 9.72 -5.57
C MET A 159 -3.11 9.17 -4.44
N MET A 160 -1.94 8.57 -4.74
CA MET A 160 -0.99 8.08 -3.73
C MET A 160 -0.47 9.21 -2.82
N ASN A 161 -0.32 10.42 -3.37
CA ASN A 161 0.08 11.62 -2.64
C ASN A 161 -1.09 12.48 -2.13
N SER A 162 -2.31 11.98 -2.21
CA SER A 162 -3.49 12.68 -1.70
C SER A 162 -3.51 12.70 -0.17
N GLU A 163 -4.26 13.65 0.38
CA GLU A 163 -4.50 13.72 1.83
C GLU A 163 -5.32 12.52 2.33
N GLU A 164 -6.24 12.04 1.49
CA GLU A 164 -7.06 10.86 1.77
C GLU A 164 -6.20 9.61 1.93
N MET A 165 -5.24 9.38 1.03
CA MET A 165 -4.28 8.26 1.15
C MET A 165 -3.44 8.37 2.43
N PHE A 166 -3.01 9.59 2.77
CA PHE A 166 -2.25 9.83 3.99
C PHE A 166 -3.08 9.52 5.25
N ARG A 167 -4.33 10.00 5.32
CA ARG A 167 -5.27 9.71 6.40
C ARG A 167 -5.56 8.21 6.51
N LEU A 168 -5.79 7.53 5.38
CA LEU A 168 -6.02 6.09 5.34
C LEU A 168 -4.81 5.29 5.84
N GLY A 169 -3.61 5.64 5.40
CA GLY A 169 -2.39 5.00 5.87
C GLY A 169 -2.16 5.19 7.37
N ARG A 170 -2.33 6.42 7.88
CA ARG A 170 -2.24 6.73 9.32
C ARG A 170 -3.25 5.91 10.12
N TRP A 171 -4.46 5.76 9.61
CA TRP A 171 -5.51 4.94 10.22
C TRP A 171 -5.13 3.45 10.28
N CYS A 172 -4.62 2.88 9.18
CA CYS A 172 -4.18 1.48 9.13
C CYS A 172 -3.07 1.22 10.16
N LEU A 173 -2.09 2.13 10.26
CA LEU A 173 -1.01 2.08 11.26
C LEU A 173 -1.55 2.21 12.69
N ALA A 174 -2.53 3.07 12.89
CA ALA A 174 -3.24 3.21 14.14
C ALA A 174 -3.87 1.87 14.59
N ASN A 175 -4.59 1.19 13.71
CA ASN A 175 -5.17 -0.11 14.06
C ASN A 175 -4.12 -1.16 14.39
N LYS A 176 -3.02 -1.17 13.63
CA LYS A 176 -1.89 -2.04 13.92
C LYS A 176 -1.31 -1.78 15.32
N MET A 177 -1.10 -0.52 15.70
CA MET A 177 -0.63 -0.16 17.04
C MET A 177 -1.61 -0.62 18.13
N ARG A 178 -2.93 -0.44 17.93
CA ARG A 178 -3.96 -0.88 18.88
C ARG A 178 -3.95 -2.39 19.07
N ARG A 179 -3.85 -3.16 17.98
CA ARG A 179 -3.74 -4.63 18.00
C ARG A 179 -2.45 -5.10 18.67
N ALA A 180 -1.32 -4.42 18.39
CA ALA A 180 -0.04 -4.75 19.03
C ALA A 180 -0.07 -4.47 20.54
N HIS A 181 -0.61 -3.32 20.94
CA HIS A 181 -0.73 -2.92 22.34
C HIS A 181 -1.64 -3.86 23.14
N THR A 182 -2.83 -4.18 22.62
CA THR A 182 -3.77 -5.13 23.25
C THR A 182 -3.15 -6.53 23.39
N LYS A 183 -2.52 -7.04 22.34
CA LYS A 183 -1.80 -8.33 22.38
C LYS A 183 -0.64 -8.33 23.39
N ALA A 184 0.07 -7.21 23.53
CA ALA A 184 1.14 -7.08 24.51
C ALA A 184 0.62 -7.07 25.95
N LEU A 185 -0.55 -6.49 26.19
CA LEU A 185 -1.22 -6.49 27.50
C LEU A 185 -1.81 -7.86 27.88
N GLN A 186 -2.30 -8.64 26.90
CA GLN A 186 -2.87 -9.97 27.12
C GLN A 186 -1.80 -11.05 27.40
N ARG A 187 -0.58 -10.92 26.87
CA ARG A 187 0.49 -11.91 27.09
C ARG A 187 0.87 -12.12 28.56
N PRO A 188 1.04 -11.08 29.40
CA PRO A 188 1.27 -11.24 30.84
C PRO A 188 0.13 -11.96 31.56
N SER A 189 -1.14 -11.69 31.20
CA SER A 189 -2.28 -12.37 31.83
C SER A 189 -2.35 -13.85 31.43
N GLU A 190 -2.11 -14.18 30.16
CA GLU A 190 -2.02 -15.57 29.69
C GLU A 190 -0.87 -16.33 30.39
N LYS A 191 0.32 -15.73 30.49
CA LYS A 191 1.44 -16.35 31.22
C LYS A 191 1.13 -16.58 32.69
N ARG A 192 0.47 -15.62 33.36
CA ARG A 192 0.04 -15.76 34.76
C ARG A 192 -1.03 -16.84 34.91
N ALA A 193 -2.00 -16.91 34.00
CA ALA A 193 -3.03 -17.95 33.98
C ALA A 193 -2.41 -19.34 33.78
N LEU A 194 -1.46 -19.49 32.87
CA LEU A 194 -0.74 -20.74 32.62
C LEU A 194 0.07 -21.17 33.84
N LYS A 195 0.76 -20.23 34.53
CA LYS A 195 1.50 -20.53 35.77
C LYS A 195 0.56 -21.01 36.89
N ARG A 196 -0.61 -20.37 37.05
CA ARG A 196 -1.64 -20.79 38.02
C ARG A 196 -2.20 -22.17 37.70
N ALA A 197 -2.49 -22.46 36.44
CA ALA A 197 -2.95 -23.78 36.01
C ALA A 197 -1.91 -24.87 36.29
N LYS A 198 -0.61 -24.59 36.07
CA LYS A 198 0.48 -25.52 36.38
C LYS A 198 0.57 -25.83 37.88
N HIS A 199 0.52 -24.80 38.73
CA HIS A 199 0.57 -24.96 40.20
C HIS A 199 -0.64 -25.71 40.77
N ARG A 200 -1.80 -25.63 40.11
CA ARG A 200 -3.01 -26.36 40.53
C ARG A 200 -2.93 -27.87 40.23
N ASN A 201 -2.07 -28.26 39.29
CA ASN A 201 -1.87 -29.64 38.88
C ASN A 201 -0.62 -30.27 39.51
N GLU A 202 0.12 -29.53 40.34
CA GLU A 202 1.16 -30.12 41.20
C GLU A 202 0.47 -30.68 42.45
N PRO A 203 0.46 -32.01 42.66
CA PRO A 203 -0.03 -32.57 43.91
C PRO A 203 0.90 -32.15 45.03
N ASP A 204 0.32 -31.65 46.13
CA ASP A 204 1.05 -31.35 47.35
C ASP A 204 1.85 -32.59 47.77
N ARG A 205 3.19 -32.47 47.73
CA ARG A 205 4.13 -33.45 48.27
C ARG A 205 4.57 -33.02 49.65
#